data_AF-A0A7W5ZSB4-F1
#
_entry.id   AF-A0A7W5ZSB4-F1
#
_cell.length_a   1.000
_cell.length_b   1.000
_cell.length_c   1.000
_cell.angle_alpha   90.00
_cell.angle_beta   90.00
_cell.angle_gamma   90.00
#
_symmetry.space_group_name_H-M   'P 1'
#
loop_
_entity.id
_entity.type
_entity.pdbx_description
1 polymer ?
#
loop_
_entity_poly.entity_id
_entity_poly.type
_entity_poly.pdbx_seq_one_letter_code
_entity_poly.pdbx_strand_id
1 'polypeptide(L)'
;MHDIQQLEAQVAMLKAMVATRRAKPEELHRAEEVLRLANQKAQAKTVTTRPIAEKTEAPTPEPVRASPVVTFTPDWVVETVFKRKGELMTEIKSLTAERNELSNRLHEIPSEVACQELTKKIVSLQRRIESFWTEYRFIERNGRLPDTKPKEEKPYDPEREIKLLRISTDLKRLRDIRLKLEKKLAEPHLNTKFPERKVPEWQQDLILVNAQIDELEFQKDNT
;
A
#
# COMPACT_ATOMS: atom_id res chain seq x y z
N MET A 1 17.00 -27.72 -18.41
CA MET A 1 16.51 -26.90 -19.54
C MET A 1 15.41 -25.94 -19.10
N HIS A 2 14.49 -26.33 -18.20
CA HIS A 2 13.43 -25.45 -17.69
C HIS A 2 13.96 -24.17 -17.02
N ASP A 3 15.09 -24.25 -16.31
CA ASP A 3 15.68 -23.11 -15.58
C ASP A 3 16.23 -22.00 -16.51
N ILE A 4 16.76 -22.37 -17.68
CA ILE A 4 17.30 -21.40 -18.65
C ILE A 4 16.17 -20.61 -19.29
N GLN A 5 15.08 -21.29 -19.67
CA GLN A 5 13.89 -20.63 -20.22
C GLN A 5 13.25 -19.66 -19.22
N GLN A 6 13.25 -20.01 -17.92
CA GLN A 6 12.80 -19.11 -16.87
C GLN A 6 13.69 -17.87 -16.73
N LEU A 7 15.02 -18.04 -16.81
CA LEU A 7 15.98 -16.93 -16.78
C LEU A 7 15.86 -16.03 -18.02
N GLU A 8 15.64 -16.60 -19.20
CA GLU A 8 15.38 -15.84 -20.44
C GLU A 8 14.11 -15.00 -20.33
N ALA A 9 13.02 -15.58 -19.81
CA ALA A 9 11.78 -14.86 -19.56
C ALA A 9 11.97 -13.72 -18.53
N GLN A 10 12.76 -13.97 -17.48
CA GLN A 10 13.09 -12.96 -16.48
C GLN A 10 13.90 -11.79 -17.08
N VAL A 11 14.90 -12.08 -17.91
CA VAL A 11 15.68 -11.05 -18.61
C VAL A 11 14.79 -10.25 -19.56
N ALA A 12 13.92 -10.90 -20.33
CA ALA A 12 12.97 -10.23 -21.23
C ALA A 12 12.02 -9.29 -20.47
N MET A 13 11.50 -9.74 -19.33
CA MET A 13 10.66 -8.92 -18.45
C MET A 13 11.43 -7.70 -17.90
N LEU A 14 12.66 -7.91 -17.42
CA LEU A 14 13.49 -6.81 -16.90
C LEU A 14 13.85 -5.79 -17.99
N LYS A 15 14.08 -6.21 -19.23
CA LYS A 15 14.27 -5.29 -20.37
C LYS A 15 13.07 -4.38 -20.58
N ALA A 16 11.85 -4.92 -20.53
CA ALA A 16 10.62 -4.13 -20.63
C ALA A 16 10.44 -3.18 -19.45
N MET A 17 10.81 -3.61 -18.23
CA MET A 17 10.74 -2.76 -17.03
C MET A 17 11.78 -1.63 -17.02
N VAL A 18 13.00 -1.87 -17.53
CA VAL A 18 14.03 -0.82 -17.70
C VAL A 18 13.59 0.19 -18.76
N ALA A 19 13.03 -0.27 -19.89
CA ALA A 19 12.50 0.62 -20.94
C ALA A 19 11.40 1.55 -20.41
N THR A 20 10.59 1.08 -19.46
CA THR A 20 9.53 1.86 -18.80
C THR A 20 9.99 2.60 -17.53
N ARG A 21 11.31 2.63 -17.24
CA ARG A 21 11.93 3.24 -16.05
C ARG A 21 11.40 2.70 -14.71
N ARG A 22 10.88 1.48 -14.69
CA ARG A 22 10.34 0.79 -13.50
C ARG A 22 11.34 -0.13 -12.81
N ALA A 23 12.49 -0.42 -13.45
CA ALA A 23 13.59 -1.21 -12.89
C ALA A 23 14.94 -0.51 -13.11
N LYS A 24 15.94 -0.84 -12.29
CA LYS A 24 17.29 -0.27 -12.42
C LYS A 24 18.09 -1.04 -13.47
N PRO A 25 18.93 -0.36 -14.28
CA PRO A 25 19.76 -1.03 -15.29
C PRO A 25 20.76 -2.02 -14.68
N GLU A 26 21.19 -1.81 -13.44
CA GLU A 26 22.07 -2.73 -12.70
C GLU A 26 21.42 -4.11 -12.46
N GLU A 27 20.10 -4.17 -12.26
CA GLU A 27 19.37 -5.42 -12.04
C GLU A 27 19.28 -6.25 -13.31
N LEU A 28 19.11 -5.58 -14.46
CA LEU A 28 19.16 -6.21 -15.77
C LEU A 28 20.55 -6.81 -16.05
N HIS A 29 21.62 -6.05 -15.76
CA HIS A 29 22.99 -6.52 -15.96
C HIS A 29 23.29 -7.80 -15.16
N ARG A 30 22.88 -7.85 -13.88
CA ARG A 30 23.05 -9.04 -13.03
C ARG A 30 22.28 -10.25 -13.59
N ALA A 31 21.05 -10.05 -14.06
CA ALA A 31 20.26 -11.14 -14.63
C ALA A 31 20.86 -11.68 -15.94
N GLU A 32 21.40 -10.80 -16.78
CA GLU A 32 22.11 -11.19 -18.02
C GLU A 32 23.40 -11.97 -17.73
N GLU A 33 24.16 -11.59 -16.70
CA GLU A 33 25.34 -12.33 -16.27
C GLU A 33 25.00 -13.74 -15.77
N VAL A 34 23.92 -13.88 -14.98
CA VAL A 34 23.45 -15.19 -14.50
C VAL A 34 23.02 -16.09 -15.66
N LEU A 35 22.28 -15.54 -16.63
CA LEU A 35 21.89 -16.28 -17.84
C LEU A 35 23.13 -16.71 -18.66
N ARG A 36 24.13 -15.84 -18.78
CA ARG A 36 25.39 -16.15 -19.47
C ARG A 36 26.13 -17.31 -18.80
N LEU A 37 26.26 -17.28 -17.47
CA LEU A 37 26.90 -18.35 -16.69
C LEU A 37 26.10 -19.66 -16.77
N ALA A 38 24.77 -19.61 -16.76
CA ALA A 38 23.91 -20.78 -16.91
C ALA A 38 24.07 -21.43 -18.29
N ASN A 39 24.13 -20.62 -19.36
CA ASN A 39 24.35 -21.10 -20.72
C ASN A 39 25.75 -21.73 -20.91
N GLN A 40 26.79 -21.14 -20.31
CA GLN A 40 28.13 -21.75 -20.30
C GLN A 40 28.16 -23.10 -19.58
N LYS A 41 27.48 -23.20 -18.42
CA LYS A 41 27.34 -24.47 -17.69
C LYS A 41 26.54 -25.53 -18.45
N ALA A 42 25.53 -25.12 -19.21
CA ALA A 42 24.75 -26.02 -20.05
C ALA A 42 25.58 -26.54 -21.24
N GLN A 43 26.38 -25.68 -21.87
CA GLN A 43 27.30 -26.07 -22.94
C GLN A 43 28.44 -26.96 -22.44
N ALA A 44 28.91 -26.76 -21.20
CA ALA A 44 29.91 -27.63 -20.57
C ALA A 44 29.34 -29.03 -20.23
N LYS A 45 28.04 -29.13 -19.93
CA LYS A 45 27.37 -30.41 -19.62
C LYS A 45 27.06 -31.27 -20.85
N THR A 46 27.13 -30.73 -22.06
CA THR A 46 26.82 -31.47 -23.30
C THR A 46 27.93 -32.39 -23.83
N VAL A 47 29.11 -32.48 -23.18
CA VAL A 47 30.23 -33.33 -23.65
C VAL A 47 30.41 -34.64 -22.86
N THR A 48 29.67 -34.89 -21.78
CA THR A 48 29.85 -36.15 -21.01
C THR A 48 28.51 -36.84 -20.73
N THR A 49 28.18 -37.82 -21.57
CA THR A 49 27.31 -38.97 -21.22
C THR A 49 28.05 -39.79 -20.16
N ARG A 50 27.48 -40.46 -19.14
CA ARG A 50 26.15 -41.00 -18.79
C ARG A 50 26.15 -41.28 -17.24
N PRO A 51 25.06 -41.78 -16.62
CA PRO A 51 24.67 -41.47 -15.24
C PRO A 51 24.92 -42.61 -14.24
N ILE A 52 25.14 -42.28 -12.97
CA ILE A 52 24.94 -43.19 -11.83
C ILE A 52 24.37 -42.38 -10.66
N ALA A 53 23.43 -43.02 -9.98
CA ALA A 53 22.62 -42.58 -8.85
C ALA A 53 23.42 -42.15 -7.61
N GLU A 54 22.71 -41.52 -6.66
CA GLU A 54 22.68 -41.77 -5.19
C GLU A 54 22.46 -40.43 -4.45
N LYS A 55 21.24 -40.21 -3.92
CA LYS A 55 20.88 -40.22 -2.47
C LYS A 55 21.73 -39.18 -1.68
N THR A 56 21.19 -38.19 -0.96
CA THR A 56 20.27 -38.32 0.19
C THR A 56 19.90 -36.91 0.69
N GLU A 57 18.75 -36.83 1.36
CA GLU A 57 18.43 -35.95 2.51
C GLU A 57 17.93 -34.51 2.33
N ALA A 58 16.86 -34.26 3.09
CA ALA A 58 16.02 -33.08 3.13
C ALA A 58 16.69 -31.91 3.89
N PRO A 59 16.15 -30.69 3.73
CA PRO A 59 15.34 -30.19 4.84
C PRO A 59 14.02 -29.58 4.37
N THR A 60 13.00 -29.85 5.16
CA THR A 60 11.69 -29.20 5.19
C THR A 60 11.80 -27.68 5.16
N PRO A 61 11.02 -27.01 4.30
CA PRO A 61 10.31 -25.83 4.74
C PRO A 61 8.81 -26.06 4.56
N GLU A 62 8.07 -25.93 5.66
CA GLU A 62 6.64 -25.63 5.59
C GLU A 62 6.46 -24.37 4.74
N PRO A 63 5.54 -24.43 3.77
CA PRO A 63 4.45 -23.49 3.88
C PRO A 63 3.14 -24.24 3.72
N VAL A 64 2.33 -24.25 4.78
CA VAL A 64 0.88 -24.42 4.66
C VAL A 64 0.34 -23.18 3.93
N ARG A 65 0.60 -23.09 2.62
CA ARG A 65 -0.26 -22.34 1.72
C ARG A 65 -1.51 -23.17 1.59
N ALA A 66 -2.57 -22.70 2.23
CA ALA A 66 -3.92 -23.16 2.01
C ALA A 66 -4.12 -23.42 0.51
N SER A 67 -4.30 -24.69 0.13
CA SER A 67 -4.76 -25.04 -1.19
C SER A 67 -6.04 -24.24 -1.46
N PRO A 68 -6.18 -23.55 -2.60
CA PRO A 68 -7.50 -23.10 -3.00
C PRO A 68 -8.36 -24.36 -3.10
N VAL A 69 -9.40 -24.44 -2.28
CA VAL A 69 -10.49 -25.38 -2.49
C VAL A 69 -11.02 -25.03 -3.88
N VAL A 70 -10.62 -25.81 -4.90
CA VAL A 70 -11.22 -25.78 -6.23
C VAL A 70 -12.59 -26.41 -6.07
N THR A 71 -13.49 -25.67 -5.42
CA THR A 71 -14.92 -25.88 -5.55
C THR A 71 -15.19 -25.62 -7.02
N PHE A 72 -15.61 -26.67 -7.75
CA PHE A 72 -16.16 -26.52 -9.10
C PHE A 72 -17.25 -25.44 -9.02
N THR A 73 -16.91 -24.21 -9.39
CA THR A 73 -17.86 -23.13 -9.54
C THR A 73 -18.55 -23.37 -10.87
N PRO A 74 -19.86 -23.62 -10.88
CA PRO A 74 -20.61 -23.70 -12.13
C PRO A 74 -20.35 -22.47 -13.01
N ASP A 75 -20.36 -22.61 -14.33
CA ASP A 75 -20.08 -21.51 -15.27
C ASP A 75 -20.93 -20.25 -15.02
N TRP A 76 -22.17 -20.41 -14.53
CA TRP A 76 -23.05 -19.30 -14.14
C TRP A 76 -22.53 -18.50 -12.93
N VAL A 77 -21.77 -19.11 -12.03
CA VAL A 77 -21.11 -18.42 -10.90
C VAL A 77 -19.94 -17.57 -11.39
N VAL A 78 -19.22 -18.06 -12.40
CA VAL A 78 -18.10 -17.31 -13.02
C VAL A 78 -18.61 -16.08 -13.75
N GLU A 79 -19.69 -16.21 -14.51
CA GLU A 79 -20.30 -15.10 -15.24
C GLU A 79 -20.88 -14.02 -14.31
N THR A 80 -21.59 -14.44 -13.25
CA THR A 80 -22.12 -13.50 -12.24
C THR A 80 -21.03 -12.77 -11.47
N VAL A 81 -19.95 -13.47 -11.09
CA VAL A 81 -18.76 -12.86 -10.47
C VAL A 81 -18.10 -11.85 -11.41
N PHE A 82 -17.91 -12.21 -12.69
CA PHE A 82 -17.28 -11.32 -13.67
C PHE A 82 -18.12 -10.06 -13.91
N LYS A 83 -19.43 -10.23 -14.08
CA LYS A 83 -20.38 -9.11 -14.23
C LYS A 83 -20.34 -8.17 -13.02
N ARG A 84 -20.39 -8.72 -11.81
CA ARG A 84 -20.34 -7.92 -10.58
C ARG A 84 -19.02 -7.15 -10.45
N LYS A 85 -17.89 -7.74 -10.82
CA LYS A 85 -16.59 -7.01 -10.86
C LYS A 85 -16.63 -5.84 -11.83
N GLY A 86 -17.25 -6.01 -13.00
CA GLY A 86 -17.44 -4.94 -13.99
C GLY A 86 -18.32 -3.79 -13.47
N GLU A 87 -19.43 -4.13 -12.82
CA GLU A 87 -20.33 -3.17 -12.16
C GLU A 87 -19.59 -2.38 -11.08
N LEU A 88 -18.92 -3.08 -10.14
CA LEU A 88 -18.13 -2.47 -9.08
C LEU A 88 -17.07 -1.51 -9.63
N MET A 89 -16.35 -1.91 -10.68
CA MET A 89 -15.34 -1.03 -11.30
C MET A 89 -15.95 0.20 -11.95
N THR A 90 -17.15 0.08 -12.52
CA THR A 90 -17.88 1.21 -13.12
C THR A 90 -18.34 2.17 -12.05
N GLU A 91 -18.93 1.65 -10.96
CA GLU A 91 -19.36 2.43 -9.81
C GLU A 91 -18.19 3.14 -9.12
N ILE A 92 -17.06 2.45 -8.89
CA ILE A 92 -15.84 3.05 -8.33
C ILE A 92 -15.37 4.22 -9.19
N LYS A 93 -15.30 4.05 -10.51
CA LYS A 93 -14.87 5.13 -11.42
C LYS A 93 -15.82 6.33 -11.35
N SER A 94 -17.12 6.09 -11.37
CA SER A 94 -18.14 7.14 -11.29
C SER A 94 -18.05 7.93 -9.98
N LEU A 95 -18.01 7.23 -8.83
CA LEU A 95 -17.89 7.87 -7.52
C LEU A 95 -16.55 8.60 -7.36
N THR A 96 -15.47 8.06 -7.92
CA THR A 96 -14.15 8.71 -7.89
C THR A 96 -14.16 10.01 -8.70
N ALA A 97 -14.83 10.04 -9.84
CA ALA A 97 -15.01 11.25 -10.64
C ALA A 97 -15.81 12.32 -9.86
N GLU A 98 -16.93 11.94 -9.25
CA GLU A 98 -17.73 12.85 -8.42
C GLU A 98 -16.92 13.39 -7.22
N ARG A 99 -16.18 12.52 -6.53
CA ARG A 99 -15.31 12.92 -5.41
C ARG A 99 -14.25 13.93 -5.86
N ASN A 100 -13.62 13.69 -7.02
CA ASN A 100 -12.61 14.59 -7.57
C ASN A 100 -13.20 15.94 -7.96
N GLU A 101 -14.39 15.95 -8.56
CA GLU A 101 -15.10 17.18 -8.89
C GLU A 101 -15.39 18.01 -7.64
N LEU A 102 -15.93 17.40 -6.59
CA LEU A 102 -16.17 18.08 -5.32
C LEU A 102 -14.86 18.56 -4.68
N SER A 103 -13.79 17.75 -4.73
CA SER A 103 -12.47 18.13 -4.22
C SER A 103 -11.91 19.35 -4.95
N ASN A 104 -12.07 19.42 -6.28
CA ASN A 104 -11.62 20.57 -7.06
C ASN A 104 -12.41 21.83 -6.68
N ARG A 105 -13.74 21.72 -6.52
CA ARG A 105 -14.57 22.83 -6.02
C ARG A 105 -14.15 23.28 -4.62
N LEU A 106 -13.74 22.36 -3.75
CA LEU A 106 -13.22 22.70 -2.41
C LEU A 106 -11.92 23.52 -2.51
N HIS A 107 -11.04 23.20 -3.46
CA HIS A 107 -9.78 23.90 -3.66
C HIS A 107 -9.93 25.33 -4.20
N GLU A 108 -11.05 25.64 -4.85
CA GLU A 108 -11.37 27.00 -5.30
C GLU A 108 -11.86 27.91 -4.16
N ILE A 109 -12.24 27.32 -3.02
CA ILE A 109 -12.76 28.05 -1.87
C ILE A 109 -11.60 28.44 -0.94
N PRO A 110 -11.54 29.70 -0.46
CA PRO A 110 -10.52 30.12 0.50
C PRO A 110 -10.52 29.26 1.78
N SER A 111 -9.34 29.02 2.34
CA SER A 111 -9.15 28.16 3.52
C SER A 111 -9.89 28.63 4.77
N GLU A 112 -10.25 29.91 4.83
CA GLU A 112 -10.95 30.53 5.96
C GLU A 112 -12.45 30.18 5.97
N VAL A 113 -12.99 29.74 4.83
CA VAL A 113 -14.41 29.42 4.69
C VAL A 113 -14.64 27.94 4.99
N ALA A 114 -15.39 27.66 6.05
CA ALA A 114 -15.72 26.30 6.44
C ALA A 114 -16.79 25.68 5.51
N CYS A 115 -16.40 24.76 4.63
CA CYS A 115 -17.32 24.03 3.75
C CYS A 115 -17.69 22.65 4.30
N GLN A 116 -18.40 22.62 5.43
CA GLN A 116 -18.72 21.38 6.14
C GLN A 116 -19.52 20.40 5.28
N GLU A 117 -20.58 20.86 4.61
CA GLU A 117 -21.44 20.01 3.79
C GLU A 117 -20.70 19.37 2.61
N LEU A 118 -19.82 20.14 1.96
CA LEU A 118 -19.01 19.64 0.87
C LEU A 118 -17.96 18.62 1.37
N THR A 119 -17.38 18.86 2.55
CA THR A 119 -16.47 17.92 3.21
C THR A 119 -17.18 16.62 3.59
N LYS A 120 -18.39 16.69 4.18
CA LYS A 120 -19.24 15.52 4.48
C LYS A 120 -19.51 14.69 3.23
N LYS A 121 -19.83 15.35 2.12
CA LYS A 121 -20.07 14.65 0.85
C LYS A 121 -18.81 13.97 0.32
N ILE A 122 -17.65 14.63 0.37
CA ILE A 122 -16.37 14.02 -0.05
C ILE A 122 -16.03 12.78 0.80
N VAL A 123 -16.16 12.89 2.12
CA VAL A 123 -15.82 11.80 3.05
C VAL A 123 -16.78 10.61 2.87
N SER A 124 -18.08 10.86 2.74
CA SER A 124 -19.06 9.79 2.48
C SER A 124 -18.83 9.07 1.14
N LEU A 125 -18.48 9.81 0.07
CA LEU A 125 -18.09 9.23 -1.21
C LEU A 125 -16.83 8.37 -1.08
N GLN A 126 -15.83 8.83 -0.32
CA GLN A 126 -14.61 8.05 -0.07
C GLN A 126 -14.94 6.72 0.63
N ARG A 127 -15.76 6.74 1.68
CA ARG A 127 -16.17 5.51 2.38
C ARG A 127 -16.91 4.54 1.45
N ARG A 128 -17.78 5.04 0.58
CA ARG A 128 -18.49 4.21 -0.40
C ARG A 128 -17.54 3.57 -1.42
N ILE A 129 -16.56 4.34 -1.91
CA ILE A 129 -15.49 3.83 -2.79
C ILE A 129 -14.69 2.73 -2.07
N GLU A 130 -14.32 2.92 -0.81
CA GLU A 130 -13.59 1.92 -0.01
C GLU A 130 -14.41 0.63 0.22
N SER A 131 -15.72 0.76 0.43
CA SER A 131 -16.64 -0.40 0.52
C SER A 131 -16.63 -1.21 -0.78
N PHE A 132 -16.76 -0.54 -1.94
CA PHE A 132 -16.71 -1.22 -3.24
C PHE A 132 -15.34 -1.83 -3.55
N TRP A 133 -14.25 -1.17 -3.16
CA TRP A 133 -12.92 -1.77 -3.26
C TRP A 133 -12.75 -3.00 -2.38
N THR A 134 -13.35 -2.99 -1.18
CA THR A 134 -13.33 -4.13 -0.27
C THR A 134 -14.09 -5.31 -0.88
N GLU A 135 -15.28 -5.07 -1.44
CA GLU A 135 -16.05 -6.07 -2.17
C GLU A 135 -15.29 -6.60 -3.39
N TYR A 136 -14.74 -5.71 -4.21
CA TYR A 136 -13.97 -6.08 -5.40
C TYR A 136 -12.76 -6.96 -5.06
N ARG A 137 -11.97 -6.57 -4.04
CA ARG A 137 -10.81 -7.35 -3.58
C ARG A 137 -11.22 -8.66 -2.95
N PHE A 138 -12.35 -8.72 -2.25
CA PHE A 138 -12.90 -9.96 -1.74
C PHE A 138 -13.20 -10.93 -2.89
N ILE A 139 -13.90 -10.46 -3.92
CA ILE A 139 -14.24 -11.27 -5.10
C ILE A 139 -12.97 -11.73 -5.83
N GLU A 140 -11.99 -10.83 -6.00
CA GLU A 140 -10.70 -11.16 -6.61
C GLU A 140 -9.92 -12.24 -5.84
N ARG A 141 -9.92 -12.18 -4.50
CA ARG A 141 -9.18 -13.11 -3.65
C ARG A 141 -9.88 -14.45 -3.48
N ASN A 142 -11.21 -14.46 -3.40
CA ASN A 142 -11.99 -15.64 -3.02
C ASN A 142 -12.72 -16.28 -4.21
N GLY A 143 -12.78 -15.62 -5.38
CA GLY A 143 -13.44 -16.15 -6.58
C GLY A 143 -14.96 -16.28 -6.45
N ARG A 144 -15.56 -15.69 -5.42
CA ARG A 144 -17.00 -15.76 -5.13
C ARG A 144 -17.51 -14.44 -4.57
N LEU A 145 -18.83 -14.24 -4.66
CA LEU A 145 -19.50 -13.10 -4.05
C LEU A 145 -19.43 -13.19 -2.51
N PRO A 146 -19.35 -12.05 -1.78
CA PRO A 146 -19.45 -12.08 -0.33
C PRO A 146 -20.79 -12.69 0.08
N ASP A 147 -20.77 -13.62 1.03
CA ASP A 147 -21.99 -14.06 1.69
C ASP A 147 -22.56 -12.84 2.41
N THR A 148 -23.69 -12.32 1.91
CA THR A 148 -24.37 -11.11 2.38
C THR A 148 -24.98 -11.31 3.77
N LYS A 149 -24.16 -11.64 4.77
CA LYS A 149 -24.51 -11.37 6.16
C LYS A 149 -24.19 -9.89 6.37
N PRO A 150 -25.21 -9.02 6.49
CA PRO A 150 -24.95 -7.63 6.81
C PRO A 150 -24.23 -7.64 8.16
N LYS A 151 -22.93 -7.33 8.15
CA LYS A 151 -22.27 -6.91 9.37
C LYS A 151 -23.07 -5.69 9.83
N GLU A 152 -23.52 -5.68 11.07
CA GLU A 152 -24.12 -4.49 11.68
C GLU A 152 -23.13 -3.33 11.52
N GLU A 153 -23.31 -2.56 10.46
CA GLU A 153 -22.54 -1.34 10.27
C GLU A 153 -23.00 -0.40 11.36
N LYS A 154 -22.07 -0.01 12.23
CA LYS A 154 -22.31 1.05 13.20
C LYS A 154 -22.94 2.25 12.48
N PRO A 155 -23.91 2.95 13.09
CA PRO A 155 -24.52 4.13 12.50
C PRO A 155 -23.44 5.07 11.97
N TYR A 156 -23.55 5.41 10.68
CA TYR A 156 -22.58 6.30 10.08
C TYR A 156 -22.76 7.72 10.62
N ASP A 157 -21.74 8.23 11.30
CA ASP A 157 -21.65 9.63 11.68
C ASP A 157 -20.54 10.33 10.88
N PRO A 158 -20.89 11.10 9.82
CA PRO A 158 -19.91 11.80 9.00
C PRO A 158 -19.18 12.90 9.79
N GLU A 159 -19.79 13.47 10.83
CA GLU A 159 -19.15 14.53 11.63
C GLU A 159 -18.04 13.94 12.50
N ARG A 160 -18.31 12.78 13.11
CA ARG A 160 -17.29 12.00 13.81
C ARG A 160 -16.13 11.63 12.91
N GLU A 161 -16.39 11.12 11.70
CA GLU A 161 -15.34 10.74 10.75
C GLU A 161 -14.48 11.93 10.32
N ILE A 162 -15.10 13.07 10.00
CA ILE A 162 -14.38 14.32 9.68
C ILE A 162 -13.51 14.75 10.87
N LYS A 163 -14.04 14.71 12.09
CA LYS A 163 -13.31 15.07 13.30
C LYS A 163 -12.08 14.17 13.50
N LEU A 164 -12.25 12.85 13.34
CA LEU A 164 -11.15 11.89 13.43
C LEU A 164 -10.09 12.11 12.34
N LEU A 165 -10.49 12.45 11.11
CA LEU A 165 -9.55 12.78 10.02
C LEU A 165 -8.74 14.05 10.32
N ARG A 166 -9.37 15.08 10.89
CA ARG A 166 -8.69 16.31 11.32
C ARG A 166 -7.67 16.00 12.42
N ILE A 167 -8.09 15.30 13.48
CA ILE A 167 -7.22 14.89 14.58
C ILE A 167 -6.03 14.06 14.05
N SER A 168 -6.27 13.10 13.15
CA SER A 168 -5.21 12.28 12.56
C SER A 168 -4.21 13.10 11.74
N THR A 169 -4.68 14.12 11.02
CA THR A 169 -3.84 15.01 10.22
C THR A 169 -2.96 15.88 11.12
N ASP A 170 -3.55 16.44 12.18
CA ASP A 170 -2.84 17.26 13.15
C ASP A 170 -1.82 16.44 13.96
N LEU A 171 -2.17 15.23 14.39
CA LEU A 171 -1.23 14.30 15.04
C LEU A 171 -0.03 13.99 14.15
N LYS A 172 -0.25 13.75 12.86
CA LYS A 172 0.85 13.53 11.91
C LYS A 172 1.76 14.75 11.84
N ARG A 173 1.19 15.95 11.70
CA ARG A 173 1.94 17.22 11.66
C ARG A 173 2.77 17.42 12.93
N LEU A 174 2.17 17.20 14.10
CA LEU A 174 2.85 17.36 15.39
C LEU A 174 3.98 16.33 15.57
N ARG A 175 3.77 15.07 15.18
CA ARG A 175 4.82 14.04 15.20
C ARG A 175 6.00 14.39 14.29
N ASP A 176 5.73 14.96 13.11
CA ASP A 176 6.78 15.45 12.22
C ASP A 176 7.56 16.63 12.83
N ILE A 177 6.87 17.54 13.53
CA ILE A 177 7.51 18.65 14.27
C ILE A 177 8.36 18.10 15.41
N ARG A 178 7.82 17.16 16.20
CA ARG A 178 8.53 16.48 17.30
C ARG A 178 9.83 15.87 16.81
N LEU A 179 9.77 15.09 15.73
CA LEU A 179 10.94 14.44 15.13
C LEU A 179 11.99 15.48 14.68
N LYS A 180 11.57 16.61 14.11
CA LYS A 180 12.48 17.70 13.72
C LYS A 180 13.14 18.34 14.95
N LEU A 181 12.40 18.55 16.03
CA LEU A 181 12.92 19.11 17.28
C LEU A 181 13.89 18.15 17.98
N GLU A 182 13.54 16.86 18.07
CA GLU A 182 14.42 15.80 18.59
C GLU A 182 15.74 15.76 17.81
N LYS A 183 15.69 15.83 16.47
CA LYS A 183 16.90 15.87 15.63
C LYS A 183 17.74 17.13 15.89
N LYS A 184 17.11 18.30 16.06
CA LYS A 184 17.81 19.55 16.40
C LYS A 184 18.48 19.48 17.78
N LEU A 185 17.85 18.81 18.74
CA LEU A 185 18.35 18.65 20.10
C LEU A 185 19.46 17.59 20.21
N ALA A 186 19.44 16.57 19.35
CA ALA A 186 20.51 15.57 19.28
C ALA A 186 21.83 16.17 18.79
N GLU A 187 21.77 17.08 17.81
CA GLU A 187 22.94 17.71 17.20
C GLU A 187 22.82 19.25 17.17
N PRO A 188 22.85 19.92 18.33
CA PRO A 188 22.54 21.35 18.40
C PRO A 188 23.61 22.21 17.73
N HIS A 189 24.87 21.77 17.75
CA HIS A 189 26.00 22.45 17.11
C HIS A 189 25.94 22.45 15.58
N LEU A 190 25.22 21.50 14.96
CA LEU A 190 25.00 21.47 13.50
C LEU A 190 23.82 22.33 13.06
N ASN A 191 22.86 22.57 13.96
CA ASN A 191 21.60 23.25 13.64
C ASN A 191 21.60 24.74 14.02
N THR A 192 22.52 25.21 14.86
CA THR A 192 22.63 26.62 15.25
C THR A 192 24.06 27.01 15.65
N LYS A 193 24.41 28.28 15.44
CA LYS A 193 25.65 28.88 15.96
C LYS A 193 25.57 29.25 17.44
N PHE A 194 24.37 29.29 18.01
CA PHE A 194 24.10 29.70 19.40
C PHE A 194 23.28 28.64 20.14
N PRO A 195 23.89 27.49 20.48
CA PRO A 195 23.18 26.38 21.13
C PRO A 195 22.63 26.80 22.50
N GLU A 196 23.36 27.59 23.29
CA GLU A 196 22.96 28.03 24.63
C GLU A 196 21.63 28.80 24.66
N ARG A 197 21.29 29.51 23.59
CA ARG A 197 20.03 30.26 23.48
C ARG A 197 18.91 29.44 22.83
N LYS A 198 19.23 28.66 21.79
CA LYS A 198 18.23 27.95 20.99
C LYS A 198 17.84 26.59 21.55
N VAL A 199 18.73 25.90 22.27
CA VAL A 199 18.42 24.60 22.88
C VAL A 199 17.28 24.71 23.90
N PRO A 200 17.27 25.69 24.82
CA PRO A 200 16.13 25.88 25.73
C PRO A 200 14.81 26.17 25.00
N GLU A 201 14.84 26.99 23.94
CA GLU A 201 13.65 27.25 23.10
C GLU A 201 13.13 25.96 22.47
N TRP A 202 14.00 25.14 21.87
CA TRP A 202 13.60 23.87 21.26
C TRP A 202 13.12 22.84 22.29
N GLN A 203 13.67 22.82 23.50
CA GLN A 203 13.19 21.98 24.59
C GLN A 203 11.78 22.38 25.02
N GLN A 204 11.53 23.69 25.15
CA GLN A 204 10.20 24.21 25.48
C GLN A 204 9.19 23.87 24.37
N ASP A 205 9.54 24.09 23.10
CA ASP A 205 8.71 23.71 21.96
C ASP A 205 8.42 22.20 21.95
N LEU A 206 9.40 21.36 22.27
CA LEU A 206 9.23 19.90 22.33
C LEU A 206 8.22 19.49 23.41
N ILE A 207 8.29 20.11 24.60
CA ILE A 207 7.33 19.87 25.69
C ILE A 207 5.92 20.27 25.26
N LEU A 208 5.76 21.44 24.62
CA LEU A 208 4.47 21.91 24.13
C LEU A 208 3.89 20.98 23.06
N VAL A 209 4.72 20.54 22.10
CA VAL A 209 4.30 19.61 21.05
C VAL A 209 3.90 18.25 21.63
N ASN A 210 4.64 17.73 22.62
CA ASN A 210 4.27 16.48 23.29
C ASN A 210 2.93 16.60 24.02
N ALA A 211 2.71 17.68 24.77
CA ALA A 211 1.44 17.92 25.45
C ALA A 211 0.26 18.01 24.45
N GLN A 212 0.47 18.63 23.29
CA GLN A 212 -0.53 18.70 22.23
C GLN A 212 -0.81 17.33 21.58
N ILE A 213 0.22 16.48 21.42
CA ILE A 213 0.05 15.12 20.93
C ILE A 213 -0.80 14.32 21.93
N ASP A 214 -0.47 14.37 23.22
CA ASP A 214 -1.19 13.63 24.26
C ASP A 214 -2.67 14.04 24.32
N GLU A 215 -2.95 15.35 24.25
CA GLU A 215 -4.31 15.89 24.20
C GLU A 215 -5.09 15.40 22.97
N LEU A 216 -4.48 15.44 21.77
CA LEU A 216 -5.14 14.97 20.55
C LEU A 216 -5.31 13.44 20.52
N GLU A 217 -4.39 12.67 21.10
CA GLU A 217 -4.55 11.22 21.28
C GLU A 217 -5.71 10.91 22.23
N PHE A 218 -5.81 11.64 23.34
CA PHE A 218 -6.95 11.53 24.25
C PHE A 218 -8.28 11.89 23.57
N GLN A 219 -8.32 12.95 22.76
CA GLN A 219 -9.53 13.32 22.01
C GLN A 219 -9.91 12.28 20.96
N LYS A 220 -8.93 11.65 20.32
CA LYS A 220 -9.14 10.59 19.33
C LYS A 220 -9.80 9.36 19.95
N ASP A 221 -9.35 8.96 21.13
CA ASP A 221 -9.85 7.76 21.81
C ASP A 221 -11.27 7.96 22.38
N ASN A 222 -11.62 9.20 22.71
CA ASN A 222 -12.95 9.57 23.24
C ASN A 222 -13.95 10.06 22.20
N THR A 223 -13.57 10.12 20.92
CA THR A 223 -14.45 10.54 19.80
C THR A 223 -15.06 9.34 19.12
#